data_AF-A0A2T0QJK5-F1
#
_entry.id   AF-A0A2T0QJK5-F1
#
_cell.length_a   1.000
_cell.length_b   1.000
_cell.length_c   1.000
_cell.angle_alpha   90.00
_cell.angle_beta   90.00
_cell.angle_gamma   90.00
#
_symmetry.space_group_name_H-M   'P 1'
#
loop_
_entity.id
_entity.type
_entity.pdbx_description
1 polymer ?
#
loop_
_entity_poly.entity_id
_entity_poly.type
_entity_poly.pdbx_seq_one_letter_code
_entity_poly.pdbx_strand_id
1 'polypeptide(L)'
;MIDTRDERLFIDATIERVEQLIAKGIWEGIDVARSRAWYRQFQDRECELLGACLLDNLVYRSKQQVLALLKSAMTSSVLLGTEAADDLQIVRALQERKDPHTRLIPIISIEQPPTKSGTYMLRLLARSLGIRDKWMIWPELLDSQPSSVSRLIMVDDFCGTGDQFTSFMSRKPLVDFLSQRPDCQIVYVTAAAHTDGLQKIQHELPSICVVAGEILTKSHHFFDGSVLDQYNSIALKTQLRDQYVMVCNAFGLGGRIGNYGYQDQALTYAFAHGTPNNTLPVFWYETDGWTPLLDR
;
A
#
# COMPACT_ATOMS: atom_id res chain seq x y z
N MET A 1 23.28 -0.62 26.24
CA MET A 1 23.33 -2.02 25.79
C MET A 1 22.09 -2.68 26.36
N ILE A 2 21.27 -3.28 25.51
CA ILE A 2 20.20 -4.18 25.96
C ILE A 2 20.90 -5.39 26.60
N ASP A 3 20.45 -5.85 27.76
CA ASP A 3 20.98 -7.08 28.37
C ASP A 3 20.78 -8.23 27.37
N THR A 4 21.77 -9.10 27.18
CA THR A 4 21.67 -10.26 26.28
C THR A 4 20.46 -11.14 26.62
N ARG A 5 20.06 -11.15 27.89
CA ARG A 5 18.83 -11.78 28.34
C ARG A 5 17.57 -11.08 27.83
N ASP A 6 17.55 -9.75 27.85
CA ASP A 6 16.43 -8.94 27.36
C ASP A 6 16.27 -9.06 25.84
N GLU A 7 17.37 -9.14 25.11
CA GLU A 7 17.38 -9.38 23.66
C GLU A 7 16.74 -10.73 23.32
N ARG A 8 17.15 -11.79 24.02
CA ARG A 8 16.60 -13.13 23.80
C ARG A 8 15.10 -13.18 24.10
N LEU A 9 14.68 -12.57 25.20
CA LEU A 9 13.26 -12.48 25.57
C LEU A 9 12.45 -11.73 24.51
N PHE A 10 12.97 -10.61 23.99
CA PHE A 10 12.32 -9.85 22.92
C PHE A 10 12.16 -10.69 21.65
N ILE A 11 13.22 -11.39 21.23
CA ILE A 11 13.20 -12.26 20.06
C ILE A 11 12.13 -13.35 20.23
N ASP A 12 12.20 -14.12 21.31
CA ASP A 12 11.29 -15.26 21.52
C ASP A 12 9.82 -14.78 21.61
N ALA A 13 9.56 -13.67 22.31
CA ALA A 13 8.23 -13.08 22.40
C ALA A 13 7.69 -12.57 21.05
N THR A 14 8.57 -12.00 20.20
CA THR A 14 8.19 -11.52 18.88
C THR A 14 7.80 -12.67 17.96
N ILE A 15 8.59 -13.74 17.95
CA ILE A 15 8.30 -14.93 17.13
C ILE A 15 7.00 -15.57 17.59
N GLU A 16 6.80 -15.76 18.90
CA GLU A 16 5.54 -16.30 19.42
C GLU A 16 4.34 -15.44 19.02
N ARG A 17 4.44 -14.11 19.14
CA ARG A 17 3.39 -13.17 18.74
C ARG A 17 3.05 -13.31 17.26
N VAL A 18 4.05 -13.36 16.38
CA VAL A 18 3.85 -13.51 14.93
C VAL A 18 3.16 -14.83 14.59
N GLU A 19 3.60 -15.93 15.20
CA GLU A 19 2.97 -17.24 15.00
C GLU A 19 1.51 -17.23 15.46
N GLN A 20 1.18 -16.55 16.55
CA GLN A 20 -0.20 -16.37 16.98
C GLN A 20 -1.03 -15.51 16.02
N LEU A 21 -0.44 -14.46 15.43
CA LEU A 21 -1.12 -13.64 14.40
C LEU A 21 -1.43 -14.46 13.15
N ILE A 22 -0.50 -15.32 12.73
CA ILE A 22 -0.69 -16.26 11.62
C ILE A 22 -1.76 -17.30 11.96
N ALA A 23 -1.65 -17.96 13.11
CA ALA A 23 -2.59 -19.01 13.53
C ALA A 23 -4.03 -18.51 13.69
N LYS A 24 -4.20 -17.23 14.07
CA LYS A 24 -5.50 -16.56 14.17
C LYS A 24 -6.01 -16.00 12.84
N GLY A 25 -5.26 -16.14 11.75
CA GLY A 25 -5.63 -15.64 10.42
C GLY A 25 -5.56 -14.11 10.28
N ILE A 26 -4.90 -13.41 11.20
CA ILE A 26 -4.69 -11.95 11.11
C ILE A 26 -3.66 -11.66 10.01
N TRP A 27 -2.59 -12.47 9.95
CA TRP A 27 -1.65 -12.50 8.84
C TRP A 27 -2.08 -13.54 7.79
N GLU A 28 -3.26 -13.32 7.21
CA GLU A 28 -3.87 -14.20 6.19
C GLU A 28 -2.94 -14.41 4.99
N GLY A 29 -2.66 -15.67 4.63
CA GLY A 29 -1.83 -16.01 3.45
C GLY A 29 -0.36 -16.27 3.77
N ILE A 30 0.07 -16.03 5.01
CA ILE A 30 1.37 -16.46 5.53
C ILE A 30 1.14 -17.70 6.38
N ASP A 31 1.93 -18.75 6.19
CA ASP A 31 1.93 -19.91 7.09
C ASP A 31 3.13 -19.88 8.06
N VAL A 32 3.00 -20.61 9.17
CA VAL A 32 4.04 -20.65 10.23
C VAL A 32 5.36 -21.21 9.70
N ALA A 33 5.33 -22.18 8.78
CA ALA A 33 6.55 -22.75 8.23
C ALA A 33 7.30 -21.73 7.36
N ARG A 34 6.59 -20.95 6.54
CA ARG A 34 7.15 -19.84 5.76
C ARG A 34 7.75 -18.77 6.67
N SER A 35 7.05 -18.37 7.73
CA SER A 35 7.56 -17.39 8.69
C SER A 35 8.85 -17.87 9.39
N ARG A 36 8.88 -19.12 9.84
CA ARG A 36 10.07 -19.73 10.46
C ARG A 36 11.23 -19.88 9.46
N ALA A 37 10.94 -20.30 8.23
CA ALA A 37 11.95 -20.42 7.18
C ALA A 37 12.57 -19.06 6.85
N TRP A 38 11.74 -18.03 6.72
CA TRP A 38 12.20 -16.66 6.49
C TRP A 38 13.10 -16.18 7.63
N TYR A 39 12.66 -16.37 8.89
CA TYR A 39 13.40 -15.96 10.07
C TYR A 39 14.73 -16.70 10.25
N ARG A 40 14.77 -18.01 9.98
CA ARG A 40 15.98 -18.84 10.08
C ARG A 40 17.14 -18.29 9.23
N GLN A 41 16.86 -17.67 8.09
CA GLN A 41 17.90 -17.08 7.24
C GLN A 41 18.69 -15.95 7.93
N PHE A 42 18.09 -15.28 8.91
CA PHE A 42 18.77 -14.31 9.78
C PHE A 42 19.54 -14.99 10.92
N GLN A 43 18.99 -16.08 11.48
CA GLN A 43 19.67 -16.88 12.51
C GLN A 43 20.97 -17.49 12.00
N ASP A 44 20.95 -18.04 10.79
CA ASP A 44 22.14 -18.62 10.13
C ASP A 44 23.26 -17.58 9.88
N ARG A 45 22.97 -16.29 10.08
CA ARG A 45 23.89 -15.15 9.89
C ARG A 45 24.15 -14.35 11.16
N GLU A 46 23.75 -14.87 12.32
CA GLU A 46 23.93 -14.18 13.62
C GLU A 46 23.28 -12.78 13.61
N CYS A 47 22.14 -12.65 12.91
CA CYS A 47 21.36 -11.42 12.76
C CYS A 47 19.93 -11.59 13.29
N GLU A 48 19.71 -12.44 14.30
CA GLU A 48 18.38 -12.77 14.85
C GLU A 48 17.59 -11.54 15.30
N LEU A 49 18.28 -10.58 15.92
CA LEU A 49 17.66 -9.35 16.39
C LEU A 49 17.10 -8.51 15.25
N LEU A 50 17.81 -8.44 14.11
CA LEU A 50 17.31 -7.77 12.91
C LEU A 50 16.03 -8.43 12.40
N GLY A 51 16.01 -9.75 12.29
CA GLY A 51 14.83 -10.50 11.87
C GLY A 51 13.63 -10.25 12.81
N ALA A 52 13.88 -10.22 14.12
CA ALA A 52 12.85 -9.96 15.12
C ALA A 52 12.34 -8.51 15.03
N CYS A 53 13.22 -7.50 14.96
CA CYS A 53 12.81 -6.11 14.80
C CYS A 53 12.00 -5.87 13.52
N LEU A 54 12.38 -6.50 12.41
CA LEU A 54 11.63 -6.44 11.14
C LEU A 54 10.23 -7.02 11.29
N LEU A 55 10.08 -8.19 11.91
CA LEU A 55 8.79 -8.82 12.16
C LEU A 55 7.93 -8.02 13.14
N ASP A 56 8.55 -7.50 14.20
CA ASP A 56 7.88 -6.76 15.25
C ASP A 56 7.15 -5.53 14.67
N ASN A 57 7.76 -4.94 13.65
CA ASN A 57 7.33 -3.70 13.00
C ASN A 57 6.63 -3.92 11.66
N LEU A 58 6.39 -5.17 11.24
CA LEU A 58 5.64 -5.45 10.03
C LEU A 58 4.15 -5.12 10.22
N VAL A 59 3.70 -4.06 9.55
CA VAL A 59 2.30 -3.71 9.41
C VAL A 59 1.70 -4.50 8.25
N TYR A 60 1.08 -5.61 8.57
CA TYR A 60 0.37 -6.45 7.60
C TYR A 60 -1.14 -6.19 7.62
N ARG A 61 -1.73 -5.97 6.44
CA ARG A 61 -3.15 -5.69 6.27
C ARG A 61 -3.84 -6.82 5.52
N SER A 62 -4.83 -7.45 6.17
CA SER A 62 -5.68 -8.47 5.54
C SER A 62 -6.57 -7.85 4.45
N LYS A 63 -7.13 -8.70 3.57
CA LYS A 63 -8.07 -8.25 2.52
C LYS A 63 -9.27 -7.48 3.11
N GLN A 64 -9.74 -7.89 4.29
CA GLN A 64 -10.86 -7.27 4.98
C GLN A 64 -10.48 -5.89 5.54
N GLN A 65 -9.25 -5.74 6.05
CA GLN A 65 -8.74 -4.45 6.52
C GLN A 65 -8.55 -3.47 5.35
N VAL A 66 -7.96 -3.92 4.23
CA VAL A 66 -7.85 -3.11 3.00
C VAL A 66 -9.22 -2.63 2.53
N LEU A 67 -10.20 -3.53 2.51
CA LEU A 67 -11.56 -3.18 2.13
C LEU A 67 -12.22 -2.20 3.10
N ALA A 68 -11.97 -2.34 4.40
CA ALA A 68 -12.45 -1.38 5.40
C ALA A 68 -11.83 0.02 5.20
N LEU A 69 -10.52 0.09 4.90
CA LEU A 69 -9.82 1.34 4.59
C LEU A 69 -10.41 2.00 3.34
N LEU A 70 -10.60 1.25 2.25
CA LEU A 70 -11.22 1.76 1.03
C LEU A 70 -12.67 2.21 1.26
N LYS A 71 -13.46 1.47 2.05
CA LYS A 71 -14.82 1.87 2.41
C LYS A 71 -14.83 3.18 3.19
N SER A 72 -13.95 3.32 4.18
CA SER A 72 -13.79 4.56 4.94
C SER A 72 -13.41 5.73 4.03
N ALA A 73 -12.54 5.50 3.05
CA ALA A 73 -12.18 6.51 2.06
C ALA A 73 -13.38 6.88 1.16
N MET A 74 -14.19 5.90 0.75
CA MET A 74 -15.42 6.11 -0.04
C MET A 74 -16.53 6.88 0.69
N THR A 75 -16.48 6.94 2.02
CA THR A 75 -17.40 7.71 2.86
C THR A 75 -16.79 9.00 3.39
N SER A 76 -15.62 9.41 2.87
CA SER A 76 -14.99 10.66 3.26
C SER A 76 -15.81 11.87 2.81
N SER A 77 -15.87 12.90 3.67
CA SER A 77 -16.52 14.18 3.36
C SER A 77 -15.95 14.86 2.11
N VAL A 78 -14.70 14.55 1.75
CA VAL A 78 -14.06 15.00 0.51
C VAL A 78 -14.81 14.56 -0.74
N LEU A 79 -15.37 13.34 -0.72
CA LEU A 79 -16.15 12.85 -1.85
C LEU A 79 -17.50 13.57 -1.90
N LEU A 80 -18.06 13.93 -0.75
CA LEU A 80 -19.38 14.54 -0.60
C LEU A 80 -19.42 15.97 -1.17
N GLY A 81 -20.59 16.37 -1.67
CA GLY A 81 -20.88 17.78 -1.95
C GLY A 81 -21.16 18.53 -0.64
N THR A 82 -21.09 19.85 -0.66
CA THR A 82 -21.41 20.72 0.49
C THR A 82 -22.83 20.55 1.03
N GLU A 83 -23.73 20.01 0.20
CA GLU A 83 -25.14 19.75 0.54
C GLU A 83 -25.42 18.27 0.83
N ALA A 84 -24.39 17.47 1.11
CA ALA A 84 -24.61 16.05 1.29
C ALA A 84 -25.46 15.75 2.54
N ALA A 85 -26.43 14.87 2.37
CA ALA A 85 -27.35 14.49 3.45
C ALA A 85 -26.68 13.58 4.49
N ASP A 86 -25.76 12.72 4.03
CA ASP A 86 -24.90 11.88 4.86
C ASP A 86 -23.71 11.33 4.06
N ASP A 87 -22.79 10.69 4.78
CA ASP A 87 -21.53 10.13 4.27
C ASP A 87 -21.70 8.97 3.27
N LEU A 88 -22.92 8.43 3.12
CA LEU A 88 -23.23 7.33 2.21
C LEU A 88 -23.90 7.80 0.93
N GLN A 89 -24.14 9.10 0.73
CA GLN A 89 -24.87 9.61 -0.43
C GLN A 89 -24.28 9.15 -1.78
N ILE A 90 -22.95 9.19 -1.93
CA ILE A 90 -22.28 8.78 -3.17
C ILE A 90 -22.37 7.28 -3.37
N VAL A 91 -22.16 6.51 -2.31
CA VAL A 91 -22.29 5.06 -2.35
C VAL A 91 -23.71 4.68 -2.79
N ARG A 92 -24.75 5.31 -2.20
CA ARG A 92 -26.14 5.08 -2.60
C ARG A 92 -26.40 5.48 -4.05
N ALA A 93 -25.91 6.63 -4.51
CA ALA A 93 -26.04 7.03 -5.91
C ALA A 93 -25.41 6.01 -6.88
N LEU A 94 -24.30 5.39 -6.49
CA LEU A 94 -23.63 4.34 -7.26
C LEU A 94 -24.33 2.96 -7.20
N GLN A 95 -25.23 2.74 -6.23
CA GLN A 95 -26.10 1.57 -6.15
C GLN A 95 -27.35 1.72 -7.03
N GLU A 96 -27.72 2.94 -7.39
CA GLU A 96 -28.93 3.26 -8.14
C GLU A 96 -28.83 3.01 -9.65
N ARG A 97 -30.00 2.84 -10.30
CA ARG A 97 -30.06 2.70 -11.77
C ARG A 97 -29.86 4.02 -12.49
N LYS A 98 -30.26 5.13 -11.89
CA LYS A 98 -30.10 6.49 -12.44
C LYS A 98 -28.60 6.82 -12.53
N ASP A 99 -28.18 7.51 -13.59
CA ASP A 99 -26.79 7.91 -13.76
C ASP A 99 -26.36 8.87 -12.63
N PRO A 100 -25.34 8.52 -11.83
CA PRO A 100 -24.84 9.37 -10.75
C PRO A 100 -23.85 10.44 -11.25
N HIS A 101 -23.65 10.56 -12.56
CA HIS A 101 -22.65 11.45 -13.18
C HIS A 101 -21.21 11.19 -12.72
N THR A 102 -21.00 10.04 -12.07
CA THR A 102 -19.76 9.61 -11.45
C THR A 102 -19.33 8.29 -12.06
N ARG A 103 -18.03 8.12 -12.31
CA ARG A 103 -17.44 6.86 -12.79
C ARG A 103 -16.28 6.44 -11.91
N LEU A 104 -16.15 5.13 -11.69
CA LEU A 104 -15.03 4.55 -10.97
C LEU A 104 -14.01 3.99 -11.96
N ILE A 105 -12.74 4.31 -11.76
CA ILE A 105 -11.65 3.92 -12.66
C ILE A 105 -10.55 3.26 -11.83
N PRO A 106 -10.05 2.09 -12.20
CA PRO A 106 -8.89 1.53 -11.54
C PRO A 106 -7.61 2.23 -12.01
N ILE A 107 -6.66 2.44 -11.11
CA ILE A 107 -5.31 2.82 -11.49
C ILE A 107 -4.61 1.57 -12.04
N ILE A 108 -4.05 1.69 -13.25
CA ILE A 108 -3.36 0.59 -13.94
C ILE A 108 -1.95 1.07 -14.27
N SER A 109 -0.93 0.33 -13.80
CA SER A 109 0.46 0.61 -14.15
C SER A 109 0.75 0.25 -15.62
N ILE A 110 1.57 1.06 -16.27
CA ILE A 110 1.99 0.89 -17.68
C ILE A 110 2.97 -0.29 -17.82
N GLU A 111 3.70 -0.62 -16.75
CA GLU A 111 4.82 -1.56 -16.76
C GLU A 111 4.43 -2.97 -16.27
N GLN A 112 3.22 -3.13 -15.75
CA GLN A 112 2.74 -4.42 -15.23
C GLN A 112 1.55 -4.93 -16.05
N PRO A 113 1.42 -6.26 -16.22
CA PRO A 113 0.26 -6.81 -16.91
C PRO A 113 -1.05 -6.32 -16.25
N PRO A 114 -2.13 -6.13 -17.03
CA PRO A 114 -3.41 -5.51 -16.61
C PRO A 114 -4.18 -6.25 -15.49
N THR A 115 -3.57 -7.27 -14.89
CA THR A 115 -4.09 -8.13 -13.82
C THR A 115 -3.70 -7.69 -12.39
N LYS A 116 -2.90 -6.63 -12.18
CA LYS A 116 -2.45 -6.22 -10.83
C LYS A 116 -3.31 -5.14 -10.14
N SER A 117 -3.15 -5.09 -8.82
CA SER A 117 -4.01 -4.57 -7.72
C SER A 117 -5.22 -3.69 -8.04
N GLY A 118 -5.08 -2.55 -8.72
CA GLY A 118 -6.15 -1.55 -8.87
C GLY A 118 -7.46 -2.10 -9.44
N THR A 119 -7.40 -2.94 -10.48
CA THR A 119 -8.56 -3.66 -11.04
C THR A 119 -9.25 -4.54 -10.01
N TYR A 120 -8.45 -5.34 -9.29
CA TYR A 120 -8.94 -6.29 -8.30
C TYR A 120 -9.54 -5.54 -7.10
N MET A 121 -8.90 -4.46 -6.65
CA MET A 121 -9.37 -3.57 -5.59
C MET A 121 -10.69 -2.92 -5.94
N LEU A 122 -10.80 -2.34 -7.14
CA LEU A 122 -12.05 -1.71 -7.58
C LEU A 122 -13.20 -2.71 -7.60
N ARG A 123 -12.99 -3.92 -8.14
CA ARG A 123 -14.02 -4.98 -8.15
C ARG A 123 -14.40 -5.41 -6.73
N LEU A 124 -13.42 -5.59 -5.85
CA LEU A 124 -13.64 -5.98 -4.45
C LEU A 124 -14.46 -4.92 -3.71
N LEU A 125 -14.08 -3.65 -3.87
CA LEU A 125 -14.79 -2.50 -3.32
C LEU A 125 -16.22 -2.41 -3.84
N ALA A 126 -16.39 -2.48 -5.16
CA ALA A 126 -17.69 -2.38 -5.81
C ALA A 126 -18.64 -3.47 -5.34
N ARG A 127 -18.18 -4.73 -5.31
CA ARG A 127 -18.95 -5.86 -4.77
C ARG A 127 -19.36 -5.64 -3.32
N SER A 128 -18.44 -5.12 -2.50
CA SER A 128 -18.70 -4.95 -1.07
C SER A 128 -19.63 -3.79 -0.74
N LEU A 129 -19.66 -2.77 -1.60
CA LEU A 129 -20.53 -1.61 -1.48
C LEU A 129 -21.81 -1.73 -2.33
N GLY A 130 -21.99 -2.82 -3.08
CA GLY A 130 -23.15 -2.98 -3.98
C GLY A 130 -23.16 -1.98 -5.14
N ILE A 131 -22.00 -1.43 -5.52
CA ILE A 131 -21.86 -0.50 -6.64
C ILE A 131 -22.15 -1.26 -7.93
N ARG A 132 -22.96 -0.65 -8.81
CA ARG A 132 -23.27 -1.27 -10.10
C ARG A 132 -22.08 -1.27 -11.04
N ASP A 133 -21.80 -2.42 -11.65
CA ASP A 133 -20.68 -2.61 -12.58
C ASP A 133 -20.65 -1.60 -13.73
N LYS A 134 -21.81 -1.15 -14.22
CA LYS A 134 -21.89 -0.16 -15.31
C LYS A 134 -21.30 1.22 -14.98
N TRP A 135 -21.04 1.51 -13.70
CA TRP A 135 -20.38 2.75 -13.28
C TRP A 135 -18.86 2.59 -13.17
N MET A 136 -18.35 1.36 -13.23
CA MET A 136 -16.92 1.09 -13.36
C MET A 136 -16.54 1.15 -14.83
N ILE A 137 -15.50 1.90 -15.17
CA ILE A 137 -15.02 2.03 -16.53
C ILE A 137 -13.51 1.85 -16.60
N TRP A 138 -13.06 1.31 -17.72
CA TRP A 138 -11.65 1.24 -18.05
C TRP A 138 -11.19 2.58 -18.65
N PRO A 139 -9.94 3.01 -18.40
CA PRO A 139 -9.41 4.25 -18.97
C PRO A 139 -9.57 4.36 -20.49
N GLU A 140 -9.52 3.24 -21.19
CA GLU A 140 -9.66 3.15 -22.65
C GLU A 140 -11.08 3.46 -23.14
N LEU A 141 -12.08 3.44 -22.24
CA LEU A 141 -13.48 3.72 -22.56
C LEU A 141 -13.91 5.14 -22.19
N LEU A 142 -12.99 6.00 -21.77
CA LEU A 142 -13.28 7.39 -21.38
C LEU A 142 -13.92 8.20 -22.51
N ASP A 143 -13.47 8.03 -23.75
CA ASP A 143 -13.99 8.76 -24.92
C ASP A 143 -15.46 8.44 -25.21
N SER A 144 -15.92 7.24 -24.80
CA SER A 144 -17.32 6.82 -24.97
C SER A 144 -18.26 7.33 -23.88
N GLN A 145 -17.73 8.01 -22.85
CA GLN A 145 -18.55 8.45 -21.72
C GLN A 145 -19.37 9.69 -22.06
N PRO A 146 -20.63 9.77 -21.58
CA PRO A 146 -21.47 10.94 -21.76
C PRO A 146 -20.80 12.22 -21.27
N SER A 147 -21.10 13.35 -21.92
CA SER A 147 -20.66 14.68 -21.46
C SER A 147 -21.18 15.04 -20.07
N SER A 148 -22.25 14.38 -19.62
CA SER A 148 -22.82 14.54 -18.29
C SER A 148 -21.97 13.93 -17.17
N VAL A 149 -20.90 13.18 -17.45
CA VAL A 149 -19.99 12.70 -16.41
C VAL A 149 -19.19 13.88 -15.86
N SER A 150 -19.42 14.20 -14.59
CA SER A 150 -18.81 15.33 -13.90
C SER A 150 -17.79 14.91 -12.83
N ARG A 151 -17.66 13.61 -12.54
CA ARG A 151 -16.73 13.10 -11.53
C ARG A 151 -16.10 11.76 -11.89
N LEU A 152 -14.79 11.66 -11.69
CA LEU A 152 -14.02 10.42 -11.73
C LEU A 152 -13.49 10.07 -10.34
N ILE A 153 -13.80 8.87 -9.86
CA ILE A 153 -13.22 8.31 -8.64
C ILE A 153 -12.22 7.24 -9.05
N MET A 154 -10.94 7.53 -8.88
CA MET A 154 -9.86 6.62 -9.21
C MET A 154 -9.49 5.78 -8.00
N VAL A 155 -9.41 4.46 -8.14
CA VAL A 155 -9.21 3.52 -7.03
C VAL A 155 -7.90 2.76 -7.19
N ASP A 156 -7.11 2.72 -6.11
CA ASP A 156 -5.86 1.95 -6.01
C ASP A 156 -5.71 1.32 -4.61
N ASP A 157 -4.75 0.41 -4.42
CA ASP A 157 -4.43 -0.11 -3.08
C ASP A 157 -3.42 0.77 -2.33
N PHE A 158 -2.40 1.29 -3.02
CA PHE A 158 -1.31 2.00 -2.35
C PHE A 158 -0.72 3.15 -3.14
N CYS A 159 -0.56 4.30 -2.48
CA CYS A 159 0.18 5.44 -3.02
C CYS A 159 1.50 5.64 -2.25
N GLY A 160 2.62 5.14 -2.78
CA GLY A 160 3.95 5.37 -2.20
C GLY A 160 4.49 6.77 -2.51
N THR A 161 5.19 6.90 -3.64
CA THR A 161 5.83 8.16 -4.08
C THR A 161 4.94 9.01 -4.98
N GLY A 162 3.78 8.49 -5.39
CA GLY A 162 2.85 9.14 -6.31
C GLY A 162 3.17 8.94 -7.80
N ASP A 163 4.33 8.37 -8.16
CA ASP A 163 4.79 8.25 -9.56
C ASP A 163 3.81 7.50 -10.46
N GLN A 164 3.25 6.40 -9.96
CA GLN A 164 2.29 5.59 -10.71
C GLN A 164 1.04 6.40 -11.05
N PHE A 165 0.53 7.16 -10.08
CA PHE A 165 -0.67 7.97 -10.26
C PHE A 165 -0.41 9.17 -11.19
N THR A 166 0.69 9.90 -11.01
CA THR A 166 1.00 11.06 -11.87
C THR A 166 1.29 10.64 -13.32
N SER A 167 1.97 9.50 -13.50
CA SER A 167 2.15 8.88 -14.82
C SER A 167 0.82 8.44 -15.45
N PHE A 168 -0.07 7.85 -14.65
CA PHE A 168 -1.41 7.46 -15.10
C PHE A 168 -2.23 8.67 -15.57
N MET A 169 -2.18 9.78 -14.83
CA MET A 169 -2.86 11.03 -15.19
C MET A 169 -2.35 11.65 -16.49
N SER A 170 -1.11 11.36 -16.86
CA SER A 170 -0.50 11.83 -18.12
C SER A 170 -0.90 11.00 -19.34
N ARG A 171 -1.70 9.95 -19.18
CA ARG A 171 -2.14 9.10 -20.30
C ARG A 171 -3.09 9.86 -21.23
N LYS A 172 -2.91 9.69 -22.53
CA LYS A 172 -3.69 10.34 -23.58
C LYS A 172 -5.22 10.29 -23.38
N PRO A 173 -5.85 9.14 -23.06
CA PRO A 173 -7.31 9.10 -22.84
C PRO A 173 -7.78 10.01 -21.71
N LEU A 174 -6.99 10.16 -20.64
CA LEU A 174 -7.33 11.04 -19.51
C LEU A 174 -7.11 12.50 -19.88
N VAL A 175 -5.98 12.82 -20.51
CA VAL A 175 -5.67 14.18 -20.95
C VAL A 175 -6.74 14.69 -21.93
N ASP A 176 -7.11 13.89 -22.92
CA ASP A 176 -8.13 14.24 -23.92
C ASP A 176 -9.51 14.39 -23.25
N PHE A 177 -9.88 13.47 -22.35
CA PHE A 177 -11.16 13.51 -21.63
C PHE A 177 -11.31 14.78 -20.76
N LEU A 178 -10.26 15.13 -20.02
CA LEU A 178 -10.25 16.28 -19.11
C LEU A 178 -10.14 17.61 -19.87
N SER A 179 -9.43 17.64 -20.99
CA SER A 179 -9.37 18.84 -21.86
C SER A 179 -10.75 19.24 -22.39
N GLN A 180 -11.63 18.26 -22.61
CA GLN A 180 -13.02 18.48 -23.02
C GLN A 180 -13.97 18.78 -21.85
N ARG A 181 -13.54 18.50 -20.61
CA ARG A 181 -14.36 18.55 -19.39
C ARG A 181 -13.54 19.15 -18.24
N PRO A 182 -13.17 20.45 -18.32
CA PRO A 182 -12.29 21.08 -17.33
C PRO A 182 -12.89 21.11 -15.92
N ASP A 183 -14.21 21.08 -15.80
CA ASP A 183 -14.93 21.07 -14.52
C ASP A 183 -15.10 19.65 -13.95
N CYS A 184 -14.59 18.61 -14.62
CA CYS A 184 -14.68 17.24 -14.12
C CYS A 184 -13.81 17.06 -12.88
N GLN A 185 -14.44 16.73 -11.76
CA GLN A 185 -13.73 16.49 -10.50
C GLN A 185 -13.03 15.13 -10.52
N ILE A 186 -11.76 15.12 -10.14
CA ILE A 186 -10.98 13.89 -9.96
C ILE A 186 -10.73 13.66 -8.49
N VAL A 187 -11.12 12.49 -8.01
CA VAL A 187 -10.82 12.05 -6.65
C VAL A 187 -10.03 10.76 -6.71
N TYR A 188 -8.83 10.76 -6.14
CA TYR A 188 -7.99 9.60 -6.00
C TYR A 188 -8.20 8.95 -4.64
N VAL A 189 -8.75 7.74 -4.64
CA VAL A 189 -9.05 6.92 -3.46
C VAL A 189 -8.04 5.77 -3.38
N THR A 190 -7.37 5.66 -2.23
CA THR A 190 -6.41 4.56 -1.98
C THR A 190 -6.57 3.99 -0.58
N ALA A 191 -6.23 2.71 -0.40
CA ALA A 191 -6.33 2.09 0.93
C ALA A 191 -5.30 2.69 1.89
N ALA A 192 -4.06 2.86 1.42
CA ALA A 192 -3.01 3.55 2.18
C ALA A 192 -2.16 4.46 1.28
N ALA A 193 -1.70 5.58 1.83
CA ALA A 193 -0.81 6.50 1.13
C ALA A 193 0.34 6.96 2.01
N HIS A 194 1.53 7.11 1.44
CA HIS A 194 2.65 7.79 2.09
C HIS A 194 2.62 9.29 1.81
N THR A 195 3.02 10.10 2.80
CA THR A 195 3.02 11.57 2.70
C THR A 195 3.81 12.11 1.50
N ASP A 196 4.89 11.43 1.10
CA ASP A 196 5.68 11.85 -0.07
C ASP A 196 4.83 11.82 -1.35
N GLY A 197 4.05 10.75 -1.57
CA GLY A 197 3.15 10.65 -2.71
C GLY A 197 2.01 11.66 -2.65
N LEU A 198 1.46 11.91 -1.47
CA LEU A 198 0.45 12.95 -1.27
C LEU A 198 1.00 14.34 -1.63
N GLN A 199 2.20 14.67 -1.16
CA GLN A 199 2.86 15.95 -1.43
C GLN A 199 3.19 16.10 -2.91
N LYS A 200 3.70 15.04 -3.56
CA LYS A 200 3.96 15.04 -5.00
C LYS A 200 2.70 15.31 -5.81
N ILE A 201 1.62 14.57 -5.54
CA ILE A 201 0.35 14.72 -6.27
C ILE A 201 -0.23 16.13 -6.04
N GLN A 202 -0.20 16.63 -4.81
CA GLN A 202 -0.67 17.98 -4.50
C GLN A 202 0.14 19.07 -5.24
N HIS A 203 1.43 18.86 -5.44
CA HIS A 203 2.31 19.78 -6.15
C HIS A 203 2.12 19.72 -7.67
N GLU A 204 2.10 18.52 -8.25
CA GLU A 204 2.04 18.32 -9.71
C GLU A 204 0.61 18.43 -10.26
N LEU A 205 -0.40 18.05 -9.47
CA LEU A 205 -1.79 17.92 -9.86
C LEU A 205 -2.72 18.54 -8.79
N PRO A 206 -2.64 19.85 -8.54
CA PRO A 206 -3.32 20.51 -7.41
C PRO A 206 -4.85 20.47 -7.46
N SER A 207 -5.44 20.15 -8.61
CA SER A 207 -6.89 19.98 -8.78
C SER A 207 -7.40 18.61 -8.35
N ILE A 208 -6.50 17.64 -8.11
CA ILE A 208 -6.87 16.29 -7.72
C ILE A 208 -7.02 16.23 -6.22
N CYS A 209 -8.15 15.69 -5.76
CA CYS A 209 -8.34 15.43 -4.35
C CYS A 209 -7.92 14.01 -4.01
N VAL A 210 -7.07 13.83 -3.00
CA VAL A 210 -6.60 12.50 -2.57
C VAL A 210 -7.24 12.11 -1.25
N VAL A 211 -7.80 10.91 -1.19
CA VAL A 211 -8.40 10.31 0.00
C VAL A 211 -7.75 8.96 0.27
N ALA A 212 -7.04 8.86 1.38
CA ALA A 212 -6.41 7.62 1.83
C ALA A 212 -7.13 7.10 3.09
N GLY A 213 -7.38 5.80 3.16
CA GLY A 213 -7.90 5.18 4.38
C GLY A 213 -6.89 5.17 5.53
N GLU A 214 -5.61 5.03 5.20
CA GLU A 214 -4.48 5.06 6.13
C GLU A 214 -3.37 5.97 5.57
N ILE A 215 -2.76 6.79 6.43
CA ILE A 215 -1.66 7.68 6.05
C ILE A 215 -0.37 7.21 6.72
N LEU A 216 0.60 6.85 5.91
CA LEU A 216 1.97 6.58 6.31
C LEU A 216 2.80 7.86 6.18
N THR A 217 3.75 8.04 7.08
CA THR A 217 4.66 9.17 7.11
C THR A 217 6.09 8.65 7.28
N LYS A 218 7.08 9.55 7.25
CA LYS A 218 8.48 9.22 7.55
C LYS A 218 8.68 8.53 8.91
N SER A 219 7.74 8.70 9.86
CA SER A 219 7.80 7.98 11.14
C SER A 219 7.70 6.46 10.98
N HIS A 220 7.16 5.99 9.84
CA HIS A 220 7.00 4.57 9.50
C HIS A 220 8.19 4.00 8.74
N HIS A 221 9.21 4.80 8.41
CA HIS A 221 10.44 4.30 7.80
C HIS A 221 11.21 3.50 8.85
N PHE A 222 11.70 2.31 8.48
CA PHE A 222 12.30 1.40 9.44
C PHE A 222 13.62 1.94 10.00
N PHE A 223 14.51 2.51 9.16
CA PHE A 223 15.85 2.89 9.60
C PHE A 223 15.97 4.33 10.10
N ASP A 224 15.30 5.26 9.43
CA ASP A 224 15.39 6.71 9.65
C ASP A 224 14.09 7.34 10.14
N GLY A 225 13.05 6.53 10.36
CA GLY A 225 11.83 6.92 11.06
C GLY A 225 11.93 6.74 12.58
N SER A 226 10.76 6.73 13.23
CA SER A 226 10.63 6.55 14.68
C SER A 226 10.36 5.10 15.08
N VAL A 227 10.25 4.18 14.12
CA VAL A 227 9.98 2.74 14.34
C VAL A 227 10.98 2.13 15.33
N LEU A 228 12.27 2.47 15.19
CA LEU A 228 13.32 1.96 16.07
C LEU A 228 13.55 2.83 17.33
N ASP A 229 12.82 3.93 17.53
CA ASP A 229 12.98 4.77 18.74
C ASP A 229 12.60 4.02 20.02
N GLN A 230 11.69 3.05 19.92
CA GLN A 230 11.27 2.21 21.04
C GLN A 230 12.43 1.42 21.68
N TYR A 231 13.51 1.19 20.95
CA TYR A 231 14.70 0.49 21.47
C TYR A 231 15.73 1.42 22.12
N ASN A 232 15.51 2.74 22.09
CA ASN A 232 16.29 3.79 22.76
C ASN A 232 17.83 3.63 22.68
N SER A 233 18.36 3.24 21.51
CA SER A 233 19.78 2.97 21.31
C SER A 233 20.22 3.31 19.89
N ILE A 234 21.03 4.38 19.76
CA ILE A 234 21.62 4.77 18.47
C ILE A 234 22.54 3.68 17.93
N ALA A 235 23.37 3.09 18.80
CA ALA A 235 24.28 2.00 18.42
C ALA A 235 23.53 0.80 17.83
N LEU A 236 22.37 0.47 18.40
CA LEU A 236 21.53 -0.61 17.88
C LEU A 236 20.97 -0.27 16.49
N LYS A 237 20.49 0.96 16.27
CA LYS A 237 20.01 1.38 14.95
C LYS A 237 21.09 1.25 13.88
N THR A 238 22.32 1.67 14.19
CA THR A 238 23.47 1.52 13.28
C THR A 238 23.76 0.04 13.02
N GLN A 239 23.84 -0.78 14.06
CA GLN A 239 24.05 -2.23 13.94
C GLN A 239 23.00 -2.89 13.04
N LEU A 240 21.71 -2.61 13.27
CA LEU A 240 20.61 -3.16 12.48
C LEU A 240 20.70 -2.75 11.01
N ARG A 241 21.08 -1.50 10.74
CA ARG A 241 21.28 -1.00 9.36
C ARG A 241 22.44 -1.70 8.67
N ASP A 242 23.57 -1.86 9.35
CA ASP A 242 24.76 -2.52 8.81
C ASP A 242 24.49 -4.01 8.53
N GLN A 243 23.83 -4.70 9.46
CA GLN A 243 23.38 -6.08 9.28
C GLN A 243 22.41 -6.20 8.10
N TYR A 244 21.48 -5.26 7.96
CA TYR A 244 20.52 -5.26 6.85
C TYR A 244 21.20 -5.10 5.49
N VAL A 245 22.11 -4.14 5.36
CA VAL A 245 22.87 -3.92 4.13
C VAL A 245 23.73 -5.14 3.79
N MET A 246 24.35 -5.75 4.81
CA MET A 246 25.10 -7.00 4.65
C MET A 246 24.22 -8.13 4.10
N VAL A 247 23.03 -8.34 4.64
CA VAL A 247 22.06 -9.34 4.14
C VAL A 247 21.64 -9.01 2.70
N CYS A 248 21.26 -7.77 2.41
CA CYS A 248 20.83 -7.38 1.07
C CYS A 248 21.93 -7.62 0.03
N ASN A 249 23.17 -7.24 0.34
CA ASN A 249 24.30 -7.39 -0.56
C ASN A 249 24.69 -8.87 -0.76
N ALA A 250 24.62 -9.68 0.31
CA ALA A 250 24.95 -11.10 0.23
C ALA A 250 24.01 -11.88 -0.71
N PHE A 251 22.76 -11.44 -0.83
CA PHE A 251 21.74 -12.12 -1.63
C PHE A 251 21.27 -11.35 -2.86
N GLY A 252 21.80 -10.16 -3.11
CA GLY A 252 21.38 -9.30 -4.23
C GLY A 252 19.92 -8.82 -4.13
N LEU A 253 19.44 -8.54 -2.91
CA LEU A 253 18.05 -8.14 -2.68
C LEU A 253 17.80 -6.72 -3.17
N GLY A 254 16.63 -6.49 -3.79
CA GLY A 254 16.18 -5.16 -4.22
C GLY A 254 16.43 -4.83 -5.68
N GLY A 255 17.39 -5.49 -6.35
CA GLY A 255 17.63 -5.33 -7.80
C GLY A 255 17.64 -3.87 -8.27
N ARG A 256 16.78 -3.52 -9.23
CA ARG A 256 16.65 -2.14 -9.76
C ARG A 256 15.97 -1.16 -8.79
N ILE A 257 15.25 -1.66 -7.80
CA ILE A 257 14.51 -0.84 -6.82
C ILE A 257 15.46 -0.34 -5.73
N GLY A 258 16.51 -1.11 -5.42
CA GLY A 258 17.47 -0.81 -4.36
C GLY A 258 17.12 -1.47 -3.03
N ASN A 259 18.09 -1.44 -2.10
CA ASN A 259 18.03 -2.18 -0.85
C ASN A 259 16.94 -1.67 0.10
N TYR A 260 16.49 -0.42 -0.02
CA TYR A 260 15.51 0.17 0.91
C TYR A 260 14.11 0.29 0.32
N GLY A 261 13.83 -0.42 -0.76
CA GLY A 261 12.57 -0.28 -1.48
C GLY A 261 12.55 0.99 -2.34
N TYR A 262 11.44 1.20 -3.02
CA TYR A 262 11.32 2.26 -4.02
C TYR A 262 11.44 3.65 -3.40
N GLN A 263 12.37 4.44 -3.94
CA GLN A 263 12.80 5.74 -3.42
C GLN A 263 13.20 5.70 -1.92
N ASP A 264 13.80 4.58 -1.49
CA ASP A 264 14.36 4.40 -0.16
C ASP A 264 13.41 4.67 1.02
N GLN A 265 12.08 4.48 0.83
CA GLN A 265 11.10 4.68 1.92
C GLN A 265 11.20 3.65 3.05
N ALA A 266 11.93 2.54 2.84
CA ALA A 266 12.28 1.58 3.88
C ALA A 266 11.10 1.08 4.72
N LEU A 267 9.93 0.87 4.11
CA LEU A 267 8.71 0.52 4.86
C LEU A 267 8.71 -0.94 5.31
N THR A 268 8.06 -1.21 6.43
CA THR A 268 7.67 -2.53 6.91
C THR A 268 6.15 -2.69 6.76
N TYR A 269 5.61 -2.47 5.56
CA TYR A 269 4.17 -2.42 5.31
C TYR A 269 3.76 -3.35 4.16
N ALA A 270 2.69 -4.13 4.30
CA ALA A 270 2.23 -5.00 3.22
C ALA A 270 0.74 -5.35 3.30
N PHE A 271 0.19 -5.77 2.17
CA PHE A 271 -1.16 -6.30 2.08
C PHE A 271 -1.16 -7.80 1.79
N ALA A 272 -2.23 -8.47 2.19
CA ALA A 272 -2.43 -9.88 1.88
C ALA A 272 -2.55 -10.21 0.39
N HIS A 273 -2.84 -9.23 -0.46
CA HIS A 273 -2.92 -9.41 -1.92
C HIS A 273 -1.67 -8.95 -2.66
N GLY A 274 -0.66 -8.41 -1.97
CA GLY A 274 0.58 -7.97 -2.58
C GLY A 274 1.38 -6.98 -1.72
N THR A 275 2.70 -7.00 -1.92
CA THR A 275 3.62 -6.12 -1.19
C THR A 275 4.00 -4.90 -2.03
N PRO A 276 3.79 -3.66 -1.53
CA PRO A 276 4.30 -2.47 -2.20
C PRO A 276 5.81 -2.52 -2.44
N ASN A 277 6.30 -1.98 -3.55
CA ASN A 277 7.75 -1.92 -3.81
C ASN A 277 8.48 -0.94 -2.88
N ASN A 278 7.77 -0.06 -2.17
CA ASN A 278 8.31 0.80 -1.12
C ASN A 278 8.69 0.03 0.16
N THR A 279 8.22 -1.21 0.30
CA THR A 279 8.53 -2.11 1.41
C THR A 279 9.92 -2.70 1.25
N LEU A 280 10.64 -2.88 2.36
CA LEU A 280 11.98 -3.45 2.38
C LEU A 280 12.04 -4.78 1.60
N PRO A 281 12.94 -4.92 0.60
CA PRO A 281 13.08 -6.11 -0.24
C PRO A 281 13.26 -7.43 0.51
N VAL A 282 13.85 -7.43 1.72
CA VAL A 282 13.99 -8.65 2.54
C VAL A 282 12.67 -9.39 2.76
N PHE A 283 11.53 -8.68 2.71
CA PHE A 283 10.23 -9.30 2.89
C PHE A 283 9.71 -10.04 1.65
N TRP A 284 9.98 -9.56 0.44
CA TRP A 284 9.24 -9.97 -0.76
C TRP A 284 10.11 -10.32 -1.98
N TYR A 285 11.40 -9.97 -1.96
CA TYR A 285 12.31 -10.21 -3.07
C TYR A 285 12.81 -11.65 -3.01
N GLU A 286 12.61 -12.42 -4.08
CA GLU A 286 13.04 -13.83 -4.15
C GLU A 286 14.35 -13.94 -4.94
N THR A 287 15.29 -14.72 -4.40
CA THR A 287 16.52 -15.13 -5.10
C THR A 287 16.80 -16.60 -4.79
N ASP A 288 17.71 -17.23 -5.53
CA ASP A 288 18.09 -18.63 -5.30
C ASP A 288 18.57 -18.89 -3.86
N GLY A 289 19.06 -17.85 -3.17
CA GLY A 289 19.54 -17.92 -1.78
C GLY A 289 18.59 -17.31 -0.74
N TRP A 290 17.51 -16.66 -1.16
CA TRP A 290 16.61 -15.94 -0.24
C TRP A 290 15.14 -16.29 -0.49
N THR A 291 14.52 -16.92 0.50
CA THR A 291 13.07 -17.21 0.50
C THR A 291 12.32 -16.08 1.19
N PRO A 292 11.41 -15.37 0.50
CA PRO A 292 10.68 -14.24 1.06
C PRO A 292 9.51 -14.63 1.98
N LEU A 293 9.19 -13.74 2.93
CA LEU A 293 8.03 -13.88 3.82
C LEU A 293 6.72 -13.57 3.09
N LEU A 294 6.75 -12.62 2.15
CA LEU A 294 5.58 -12.01 1.52
C LEU A 294 5.60 -12.20 0.00
N ASP A 295 4.41 -12.19 -0.60
CA ASP A 295 4.24 -12.27 -2.05
C ASP A 295 4.26 -10.88 -2.71
N ARG A 296 4.58 -10.84 -4.01
CA ARG A 296 4.73 -9.59 -4.79
C ARG A 296 3.66 -9.30 -5.83
#